data_AF-A0AAD0AKI5-F1
#
_entry.id   AF-A0AAD0AKI5-F1
#
_cell.length_a   1.000
_cell.length_b   1.000
_cell.length_c   1.000
_cell.angle_alpha   90.00
_cell.angle_beta   90.00
_cell.angle_gamma   90.00
#
_symmetry.space_group_name_H-M   'P 1'
#
loop_
_entity.id
_entity.type
_entity.pdbx_description
1 polymer ?
#
loop_
_entity_poly.entity_id
_entity_poly.type
_entity_poly.pdbx_seq_one_letter_code
_entity_poly.pdbx_strand_id
1 'polypeptide(L)'
;MSQVRGFEFKKEENKLKMSIAMFVVFLLTTLILYIFGILNWSSIYVAFIALGIPIGCATFVDNMLEKSKEKQVNNEDSWSTNPDELVKTKKTRFSKFKGTERKDISKFAVALSIIVSYASVYISEVFIWTKAVLENYPDNTFSDVFTYLLKNILTEEWSRKYLVMYWILMTGFIIFIAIGYFWNKRKMAKMQKKDEEQNNNIRKS
;
A
#
# COMPACT_ATOMS: atom_id res chain seq x y z
N MET A 1 14.76 -19.26 25.31
CA MET A 1 15.56 -18.45 24.36
C MET A 1 15.31 -18.78 22.86
N SER A 2 14.51 -19.81 22.50
CA SER A 2 14.17 -20.12 21.10
C SER A 2 12.88 -19.45 20.57
N GLN A 3 11.92 -19.15 21.45
CA GLN A 3 10.65 -18.49 21.07
C GLN A 3 10.85 -17.08 20.47
N VAL A 4 11.84 -16.33 20.98
CA VAL A 4 12.16 -14.97 20.50
C VAL A 4 12.68 -15.01 19.05
N ARG A 5 13.54 -15.99 18.73
CA ARG A 5 14.05 -16.20 17.37
C ARG A 5 12.93 -16.59 16.39
N GLY A 6 12.01 -17.47 16.79
CA GLY A 6 10.89 -17.87 15.95
C GLY A 6 9.95 -16.71 15.57
N PHE A 7 9.73 -15.75 16.48
CA PHE A 7 8.89 -14.58 16.21
C PHE A 7 9.57 -13.58 15.25
N GLU A 8 10.90 -13.41 15.36
CA GLU A 8 11.68 -12.56 14.44
C GLU A 8 11.66 -13.12 13.01
N PHE A 9 11.92 -14.42 12.83
CA PHE A 9 11.86 -15.05 11.50
C PHE A 9 10.48 -14.91 10.85
N LYS A 10 9.40 -15.15 11.60
CA LYS A 10 8.02 -15.02 11.11
C LYS A 10 7.67 -13.57 10.76
N LYS A 11 8.25 -12.58 11.45
CA LYS A 11 8.08 -11.14 11.15
C LYS A 11 8.82 -10.75 9.87
N GLU A 12 10.02 -11.28 9.66
CA GLU A 12 10.83 -11.04 8.46
C GLU A 12 10.23 -11.69 7.21
N GLU A 13 9.74 -12.93 7.30
CA GLU A 13 9.04 -13.60 6.20
C GLU A 13 7.82 -12.82 5.71
N ASN A 14 7.07 -12.20 6.62
CA ASN A 14 5.90 -11.40 6.26
C ASN A 14 6.28 -10.09 5.56
N LYS A 15 7.39 -9.47 5.95
CA LYS A 15 7.94 -8.30 5.22
C LYS A 15 8.43 -8.70 3.84
N LEU A 16 9.06 -9.87 3.71
CA LEU A 16 9.53 -10.39 2.43
C LEU A 16 8.34 -10.68 1.49
N LYS A 17 7.30 -11.38 1.96
CA LYS A 17 6.07 -11.63 1.18
C LYS A 17 5.41 -10.33 0.72
N MET A 18 5.34 -9.34 1.61
CA MET A 18 4.86 -8.00 1.27
C MET A 18 5.72 -7.35 0.18
N SER A 19 7.05 -7.42 0.30
CA SER A 19 7.99 -6.86 -0.68
C SER A 19 7.86 -7.51 -2.06
N ILE A 20 7.74 -8.84 -2.10
CA ILE A 20 7.56 -9.58 -3.37
C ILE A 20 6.22 -9.20 -4.02
N ALA A 21 5.14 -9.15 -3.24
CA ALA A 21 3.84 -8.73 -3.75
C ALA A 21 3.89 -7.30 -4.31
N MET A 22 4.53 -6.38 -3.59
CA MET A 22 4.70 -4.99 -4.03
C MET A 22 5.59 -4.88 -5.27
N PHE A 23 6.55 -5.79 -5.46
CA PHE A 23 7.34 -5.85 -6.69
C PHE A 23 6.51 -6.29 -7.91
N VAL A 24 5.61 -7.26 -7.75
CA VAL A 24 4.67 -7.64 -8.82
C VAL A 24 3.73 -6.47 -9.16
N VAL A 25 3.22 -5.79 -8.13
CA VAL A 25 2.37 -4.60 -8.30
C VAL A 25 3.14 -3.48 -8.98
N PHE A 26 4.41 -3.28 -8.65
CA PHE A 26 5.30 -2.34 -9.33
C PHE A 26 5.35 -2.63 -10.84
N LEU A 27 5.63 -3.88 -11.24
CA LEU A 27 5.68 -4.24 -12.67
C LEU A 27 4.36 -3.98 -13.38
N LEU A 28 3.23 -4.39 -12.77
CA LEU A 28 1.89 -4.17 -13.34
C LEU A 28 1.55 -2.69 -13.45
N THR A 29 1.82 -1.90 -12.40
CA THR A 29 1.51 -0.47 -12.38
C THR A 29 2.34 0.26 -13.44
N THR A 30 3.64 -0.05 -13.54
CA THR A 30 4.52 0.52 -14.57
C THR A 30 4.04 0.21 -15.98
N LEU A 31 3.64 -1.03 -16.25
CA LEU A 31 3.12 -1.45 -17.57
C LEU A 31 1.81 -0.74 -17.90
N ILE A 32 0.90 -0.62 -16.93
CA ILE A 32 -0.36 0.11 -17.08
C ILE A 32 -0.07 1.59 -17.41
N LEU A 33 0.78 2.26 -16.62
CA LEU A 33 1.14 3.66 -16.84
C LEU A 33 1.80 3.88 -18.20
N TYR A 34 2.65 2.95 -18.64
CA TYR A 34 3.26 2.99 -19.97
C TYR A 34 2.20 2.96 -21.09
N ILE A 35 1.21 2.06 -21.01
CA ILE A 35 0.11 2.00 -21.98
C ILE A 35 -0.68 3.31 -21.96
N PHE A 36 -1.00 3.85 -20.79
CA PHE A 36 -1.71 5.12 -20.66
C PHE A 36 -0.93 6.31 -21.22
N GLY A 37 0.39 6.32 -21.05
CA GLY A 37 1.27 7.34 -21.62
C GLY A 37 1.28 7.32 -23.15
N ILE A 38 1.30 6.13 -23.77
CA ILE A 38 1.18 5.98 -25.22
C ILE A 38 -0.19 6.47 -25.72
N LEU A 39 -1.25 6.19 -24.97
CA LEU A 39 -2.61 6.63 -25.31
C LEU A 39 -2.86 8.13 -25.04
N ASN A 40 -1.86 8.86 -24.55
CA ASN A 40 -1.90 10.30 -24.22
C ASN A 40 -3.06 10.68 -23.28
N TRP A 41 -3.32 9.86 -22.26
CA TRP A 41 -4.33 10.15 -21.26
C TRP A 41 -3.91 11.30 -20.33
N SER A 42 -4.91 12.02 -19.79
CA SER A 42 -4.65 13.18 -18.94
C SER A 42 -3.78 12.84 -17.71
N SER A 43 -2.84 13.73 -17.41
CA SER A 43 -1.86 13.57 -16.33
C SER A 43 -2.46 13.36 -14.94
N ILE A 44 -3.72 13.76 -14.76
CA ILE A 44 -4.47 13.56 -13.51
C ILE A 44 -4.80 12.07 -13.30
N TYR A 45 -5.24 11.35 -14.33
CA TYR A 45 -5.57 9.93 -14.23
C TYR A 45 -4.33 9.08 -13.96
N VAL A 46 -3.21 9.44 -14.59
CA VAL A 46 -1.90 8.81 -14.37
C VAL A 46 -1.52 8.90 -12.88
N ALA A 47 -1.66 10.08 -12.26
CA ALA A 47 -1.38 10.25 -10.84
C ALA A 47 -2.32 9.44 -9.92
N PHE A 48 -3.63 9.38 -10.24
CA PHE A 48 -4.58 8.58 -9.47
C PHE A 48 -4.31 7.08 -9.55
N ILE A 49 -3.98 6.56 -10.73
CA ILE A 49 -3.69 5.14 -10.93
C ILE A 49 -2.36 4.78 -10.26
N ALA A 50 -1.34 5.62 -10.45
CA ALA A 50 -0.01 5.44 -9.88
C ALA A 50 -0.03 5.35 -8.35
N LEU A 51 -0.90 6.12 -7.68
CA LEU A 51 -1.07 6.04 -6.22
C LEU A 51 -2.09 4.98 -5.81
N GLY A 52 -3.22 4.91 -6.52
CA GLY A 52 -4.38 4.11 -6.15
C GLY A 52 -4.09 2.61 -6.18
N ILE A 53 -3.42 2.12 -7.24
CA ILE A 53 -3.12 0.68 -7.37
C ILE A 53 -2.14 0.23 -6.29
N PRO A 54 -0.95 0.85 -6.10
CA PRO A 54 0.00 0.39 -5.09
C PRO A 54 -0.53 0.52 -3.67
N ILE A 55 -1.22 1.62 -3.33
CA ILE A 55 -1.79 1.80 -1.99
C ILE A 55 -2.91 0.78 -1.76
N GLY A 56 -3.81 0.61 -2.72
CA GLY A 56 -4.91 -0.37 -2.66
C GLY A 56 -4.40 -1.80 -2.46
N CYS A 57 -3.45 -2.24 -3.30
CA CYS A 57 -2.84 -3.55 -3.16
C CYS A 57 -2.09 -3.72 -1.83
N ALA A 58 -1.39 -2.68 -1.36
CA ALA A 58 -0.71 -2.75 -0.07
C ALA A 58 -1.69 -3.02 1.08
N THR A 59 -2.86 -2.35 1.09
CA THR A 59 -3.89 -2.60 2.10
C THR A 59 -4.44 -4.03 2.04
N PHE A 60 -4.59 -4.57 0.83
CA PHE A 60 -5.14 -5.91 0.62
C PHE A 60 -4.17 -7.02 1.07
N VAL A 61 -2.90 -6.90 0.70
CA VAL A 61 -1.86 -7.86 1.07
C VAL A 61 -1.63 -7.85 2.58
N ASP A 62 -1.59 -6.68 3.22
CA ASP A 62 -1.43 -6.56 4.67
C ASP A 62 -2.59 -7.24 5.42
N ASN A 63 -3.83 -7.00 4.98
CA ASN A 63 -5.02 -7.68 5.52
C ASN A 63 -4.98 -9.21 5.33
N MET A 64 -4.48 -9.71 4.19
CA MET A 64 -4.32 -11.15 3.96
C MET A 64 -3.25 -11.77 4.85
N LEU A 65 -2.10 -11.10 5.00
CA LEU A 65 -1.03 -11.54 5.89
C LEU A 65 -1.51 -11.57 7.33
N GLU A 66 -2.29 -10.59 7.78
CA GLU A 66 -2.86 -10.58 9.14
C GLU A 66 -3.88 -11.71 9.36
N LYS A 67 -4.80 -11.94 8.41
CA LYS A 67 -5.74 -13.09 8.47
C LYS A 67 -5.01 -14.43 8.52
N SER A 68 -3.86 -14.55 7.85
CA SER A 68 -3.05 -15.76 7.88
C SER A 68 -2.43 -16.01 9.26
N LYS A 69 -2.02 -14.93 9.97
CA LYS A 69 -1.51 -15.00 11.34
C LYS A 69 -2.60 -15.44 12.32
N GLU A 70 -3.79 -14.86 12.22
CA GLU A 70 -4.93 -15.21 13.09
C GLU A 70 -5.29 -16.69 12.95
N LYS A 71 -5.31 -17.21 11.71
CA LYS A 71 -5.52 -18.65 11.46
C LYS A 71 -4.41 -19.55 12.02
N GLN A 72 -3.16 -19.09 12.01
CA GLN A 72 -2.04 -19.88 12.53
C GLN A 72 -2.01 -19.94 14.06
N VAL A 73 -2.34 -18.83 14.75
CA VAL A 73 -2.47 -18.80 16.22
C VAL A 73 -3.62 -19.70 16.68
N ASN A 74 -4.78 -19.62 16.02
CA ASN A 74 -5.93 -20.46 16.37
C ASN A 74 -5.68 -21.97 16.18
N ASN A 75 -4.77 -22.36 15.28
CA ASN A 75 -4.38 -23.76 15.06
C ASN A 75 -3.26 -24.24 16.00
N GLU A 76 -2.42 -23.33 16.50
CA GLU A 76 -1.40 -23.66 17.52
C GLU A 76 -2.06 -23.87 18.90
N ASP A 77 -3.10 -23.10 19.24
CA ASP A 77 -3.87 -23.27 20.49
C ASP A 77 -4.84 -24.48 20.47
N SER A 78 -5.18 -25.03 19.29
CA SER A 78 -6.11 -26.16 19.18
C SER A 78 -5.52 -27.52 19.51
N TRP A 79 -4.21 -27.60 19.82
CA TRP A 79 -3.53 -28.83 20.23
C TRP A 79 -3.21 -28.91 21.73
N SER A 80 -3.43 -27.82 22.51
CA SER A 80 -3.45 -27.91 23.97
C SER A 80 -4.82 -28.39 24.47
N THR A 81 -5.15 -29.62 24.11
CA THR A 81 -6.39 -30.28 24.51
C THR A 81 -6.24 -30.78 25.95
N ASN A 82 -6.65 -29.95 26.92
CA ASN A 82 -7.06 -30.47 28.22
C ASN A 82 -8.53 -30.93 28.07
N PRO A 83 -8.87 -32.21 28.29
CA PRO A 83 -10.15 -32.78 27.89
C PRO A 83 -11.37 -32.37 28.74
N ASP A 84 -11.21 -31.53 29.77
CA ASP A 84 -12.25 -31.30 30.78
C ASP A 84 -13.13 -30.05 30.60
N GLU A 85 -13.03 -29.30 29.49
CA GLU A 85 -13.86 -28.10 29.28
C GLU A 85 -14.95 -28.23 28.19
N LEU A 86 -15.22 -29.46 27.75
CA LEU A 86 -16.19 -29.83 26.70
C LEU A 86 -17.67 -29.53 27.00
N VAL A 87 -18.01 -28.84 28.09
CA VAL A 87 -19.40 -28.54 28.47
C VAL A 87 -19.74 -27.04 28.53
N LYS A 88 -18.77 -26.11 28.41
CA LYS A 88 -19.07 -24.65 28.52
C LYS A 88 -19.00 -23.81 27.24
N THR A 89 -18.56 -24.35 26.12
CA THR A 89 -18.36 -23.58 24.87
C THR A 89 -19.51 -23.66 23.88
N LYS A 90 -20.76 -23.62 24.38
CA LYS A 90 -21.96 -23.49 23.54
C LYS A 90 -22.58 -22.09 23.63
N LYS A 91 -21.76 -21.03 23.62
CA LYS A 91 -22.26 -19.65 23.47
C LYS A 91 -21.18 -18.68 23.01
N THR A 92 -20.96 -18.57 21.71
CA THR A 92 -20.56 -17.33 20.99
C THR A 92 -20.53 -17.60 19.49
N ARG A 93 -21.67 -18.02 18.94
CA ARG A 93 -21.89 -18.00 17.49
C ARG A 93 -22.31 -16.57 17.15
N PHE A 94 -21.57 -15.92 16.24
CA PHE A 94 -21.82 -14.60 15.65
C PHE A 94 -21.56 -13.35 16.52
N SER A 95 -20.31 -12.86 16.49
CA SER A 95 -20.03 -11.43 16.57
C SER A 95 -19.44 -10.94 15.23
N LYS A 96 -20.21 -11.09 14.15
CA LYS A 96 -19.90 -10.54 12.81
C LYS A 96 -20.01 -8.99 12.73
N PHE A 97 -20.13 -8.31 13.86
CA PHE A 97 -20.25 -6.85 13.99
C PHE A 97 -19.38 -6.33 15.15
N LYS A 98 -18.12 -6.76 15.23
CA LYS A 98 -17.13 -5.93 15.93
C LYS A 98 -16.74 -4.83 14.95
N GLY A 99 -16.97 -3.59 15.38
CA GLY A 99 -16.85 -2.39 14.56
C GLY A 99 -15.58 -2.37 13.73
N THR A 100 -15.70 -1.74 12.58
CA THR A 100 -14.59 -1.32 11.71
C THR A 100 -13.64 -0.39 12.46
N GLU A 101 -12.90 -0.93 13.44
CA GLU A 101 -11.57 -0.45 13.74
C GLU A 101 -10.82 -0.60 12.41
N ARG A 102 -10.66 0.51 11.69
CA ARG A 102 -9.69 0.61 10.60
C ARG A 102 -8.35 0.24 11.22
N LYS A 103 -8.01 -1.05 11.17
CA LYS A 103 -6.76 -1.56 11.68
C LYS A 103 -5.65 -0.94 10.85
N ASP A 104 -4.71 -0.32 11.55
CA ASP A 104 -3.67 0.50 10.94
C ASP A 104 -2.80 -0.36 10.03
N ILE A 105 -2.84 -0.06 8.73
CA ILE A 105 -1.95 -0.66 7.73
C ILE A 105 -0.51 -0.47 8.21
N SER A 106 0.31 -1.51 8.05
CA SER A 106 1.72 -1.49 8.38
C SER A 106 2.40 -0.26 7.78
N LYS A 107 3.07 0.54 8.63
CA LYS A 107 3.84 1.73 8.19
C LYS A 107 4.84 1.38 7.08
N PHE A 108 5.38 0.16 7.12
CA PHE A 108 6.25 -0.38 6.07
C PHE A 108 5.52 -0.55 4.74
N ALA A 109 4.32 -1.11 4.74
CA ALA A 109 3.49 -1.27 3.54
C ALA A 109 3.09 0.08 2.93
N VAL A 110 2.79 1.08 3.78
CA VAL A 110 2.50 2.45 3.32
C VAL A 110 3.74 3.09 2.71
N ALA A 111 4.88 3.06 3.39
CA ALA A 111 6.12 3.64 2.85
C ALA A 111 6.55 2.97 1.54
N LEU A 112 6.48 1.62 1.50
CA LEU A 112 6.84 0.85 0.31
C LEU A 112 5.90 1.12 -0.86
N SER A 113 4.59 1.28 -0.62
CA SER A 113 3.65 1.60 -1.70
C SER A 113 3.88 2.99 -2.28
N ILE A 114 4.25 3.97 -1.45
CA ILE A 114 4.66 5.30 -1.94
C ILE A 114 5.90 5.18 -2.82
N ILE A 115 6.96 4.50 -2.35
CA ILE A 115 8.20 4.32 -3.12
C ILE A 115 7.91 3.64 -4.47
N VAL A 116 7.13 2.55 -4.45
CA VAL A 116 6.72 1.84 -5.66
C VAL A 116 5.94 2.76 -6.62
N SER A 117 5.06 3.60 -6.10
CA SER A 117 4.27 4.53 -6.92
C SER A 117 5.18 5.51 -7.69
N TYR A 118 6.13 6.15 -7.00
CA TYR A 118 7.06 7.10 -7.63
C TYR A 118 8.00 6.40 -8.61
N ALA A 119 8.51 5.22 -8.25
CA ALA A 119 9.37 4.43 -9.12
C ALA A 119 8.62 3.97 -10.39
N SER A 120 7.36 3.57 -10.28
CA SER A 120 6.55 3.15 -11.42
C SER A 120 6.36 4.29 -12.42
N VAL A 121 6.07 5.50 -11.96
CA VAL A 121 5.96 6.69 -12.83
C VAL A 121 7.29 7.01 -13.50
N TYR A 122 8.39 6.94 -12.73
CA TYR A 122 9.72 7.19 -13.27
C TYR A 122 10.05 6.22 -14.41
N ILE A 123 9.92 4.92 -14.16
CA ILE A 123 10.25 3.89 -15.13
C ILE A 123 9.29 3.92 -16.32
N SER A 124 8.00 4.18 -16.13
CA SER A 124 7.06 4.30 -17.25
C SER A 124 7.43 5.43 -18.20
N GLU A 125 7.86 6.58 -17.66
CA GLU A 125 8.31 7.72 -18.47
C GLU A 125 9.58 7.36 -19.26
N VAL A 126 10.54 6.67 -18.63
CA VAL A 126 11.74 6.16 -19.33
C VAL A 126 11.35 5.25 -20.49
N PHE A 127 10.39 4.34 -20.30
CA PHE A 127 9.91 3.47 -21.39
C PHE A 127 9.24 4.25 -22.52
N ILE A 128 8.42 5.26 -22.21
CA ILE A 128 7.75 6.09 -23.21
C ILE A 128 8.78 6.80 -24.09
N TRP A 129 9.77 7.48 -23.47
CA TRP A 129 10.81 8.17 -24.22
C TRP A 129 11.74 7.22 -24.96
N THR A 130 12.04 6.05 -24.38
CA THR A 130 12.85 5.04 -25.07
C THR A 130 12.17 4.63 -26.38
N LYS A 131 10.85 4.38 -26.34
CA LYS A 131 10.08 4.07 -27.54
C LYS A 131 10.10 5.22 -28.55
N ALA A 132 9.85 6.45 -28.09
CA ALA A 132 9.84 7.62 -28.96
C ALA A 132 11.20 7.86 -29.66
N VAL A 133 12.32 7.67 -28.95
CA VAL A 133 13.66 7.80 -29.53
C VAL A 133 13.92 6.68 -30.53
N LEU A 134 13.53 5.44 -30.22
CA LEU A 134 13.72 4.30 -31.11
C LEU A 134 12.90 4.42 -32.41
N GLU A 135 11.72 5.04 -32.35
CA GLU A 135 10.91 5.35 -33.54
C GLU A 135 11.57 6.41 -34.44
N ASN A 136 12.28 7.37 -33.85
CA ASN A 136 12.98 8.43 -34.60
C ASN A 136 14.39 8.02 -35.06
N TYR A 137 15.02 7.07 -34.37
CA TYR A 137 16.38 6.58 -34.62
C TYR A 137 16.43 5.05 -34.51
N PRO A 138 15.96 4.33 -35.53
CA PRO A 138 15.78 2.87 -35.48
C PRO A 138 17.09 2.08 -35.46
N ASP A 139 18.22 2.71 -35.83
CA ASP A 139 19.54 2.08 -35.84
C ASP A 139 20.13 1.88 -34.43
N ASN A 140 19.53 2.49 -33.41
CA ASN A 140 20.00 2.38 -32.03
C ASN A 140 19.43 1.12 -31.34
N THR A 141 20.20 0.53 -30.43
CA THR A 141 19.70 -0.59 -29.61
C THR A 141 18.78 -0.09 -28.51
N PHE A 142 17.67 -0.80 -28.25
CA PHE A 142 16.76 -0.52 -27.13
C PHE A 142 17.51 -0.36 -25.80
N SER A 143 18.43 -1.28 -25.47
CA SER A 143 19.17 -1.28 -24.20
C SER A 143 20.02 -0.02 -24.03
N ASP A 144 20.63 0.46 -25.10
CA ASP A 144 21.52 1.63 -25.07
C ASP A 144 20.70 2.90 -24.82
N VAL A 145 19.62 3.07 -25.58
CA VAL A 145 18.68 4.20 -25.42
C VAL A 145 18.02 4.17 -24.04
N PHE A 146 17.56 3.00 -23.60
CA PHE A 146 16.95 2.82 -22.28
C PHE A 146 17.93 3.19 -21.17
N THR A 147 19.16 2.69 -21.22
CA THR A 147 20.18 2.95 -20.18
C THR A 147 20.59 4.41 -20.16
N TYR A 148 20.70 5.04 -21.34
CA TYR A 148 20.98 6.47 -21.46
C TYR A 148 19.87 7.30 -20.82
N LEU A 149 18.61 7.05 -21.19
CA LEU A 149 17.48 7.77 -20.63
C LEU A 149 17.31 7.49 -19.15
N LEU A 150 17.48 6.24 -18.70
CA LEU A 150 17.38 5.88 -17.29
C LEU A 150 18.39 6.65 -16.41
N LYS A 151 19.52 7.08 -16.97
CA LYS A 151 20.51 7.93 -16.27
C LYS A 151 20.24 9.42 -16.43
N ASN A 152 19.75 9.85 -17.60
CA ASN A 152 19.73 11.27 -18.00
C ASN A 152 18.33 11.89 -18.08
N ILE A 153 17.25 11.14 -17.84
CA ILE A 153 15.87 11.67 -17.94
C ILE A 153 15.59 12.79 -16.93
N LEU A 154 16.33 12.84 -15.81
CA LEU A 154 16.22 13.95 -14.85
C LEU A 154 17.00 15.20 -15.29
N THR A 155 18.02 15.05 -16.13
CA THR A 155 18.82 16.16 -16.66
C THR A 155 18.20 16.77 -17.92
N GLU A 156 17.50 15.97 -18.71
CA GLU A 156 16.82 16.41 -19.94
C GLU A 156 15.60 17.29 -19.66
N GLU A 157 15.54 18.47 -20.29
CA GLU A 157 14.51 19.49 -20.02
C GLU A 157 13.09 19.04 -20.37
N TRP A 158 12.92 18.38 -21.52
CA TRP A 158 11.60 17.96 -21.99
C TRP A 158 10.97 16.94 -21.04
N SER A 159 11.73 15.96 -20.57
CA SER A 159 11.21 14.82 -19.80
C SER A 159 11.13 15.15 -18.31
N ARG A 160 12.10 15.92 -17.80
CA ARG A 160 12.08 16.45 -16.43
C ARG A 160 10.78 17.19 -16.16
N LYS A 161 10.29 18.01 -17.11
CA LYS A 161 9.07 18.81 -16.90
C LYS A 161 7.85 17.95 -16.63
N TYR A 162 7.62 16.90 -17.43
CA TYR A 162 6.50 15.99 -17.25
C TYR A 162 6.64 15.18 -15.96
N LEU A 163 7.83 14.64 -15.71
CA LEU A 163 8.11 13.80 -14.54
C LEU A 163 7.95 14.57 -13.22
N VAL A 164 8.47 15.81 -13.17
CA VAL A 164 8.30 16.70 -12.02
C VAL A 164 6.83 17.08 -11.82
N MET A 165 6.08 17.32 -12.91
CA MET A 165 4.65 17.60 -12.82
C MET A 165 3.86 16.42 -12.21
N TYR A 166 4.15 15.19 -12.63
CA TYR A 166 3.53 13.99 -12.04
C TYR A 166 3.85 13.87 -10.54
N TRP A 167 5.12 14.08 -10.16
CA TRP A 167 5.53 14.01 -8.77
C TRP A 167 4.91 15.09 -7.90
N ILE A 168 4.77 16.33 -8.39
CA ILE A 168 4.10 17.42 -7.67
C ILE A 168 2.63 17.06 -7.44
N LEU A 169 1.94 16.58 -8.48
CA LEU A 169 0.53 16.14 -8.37
C LEU A 169 0.38 15.01 -7.35
N MET A 170 1.21 13.98 -7.44
CA MET A 170 1.18 12.86 -6.49
C MET A 170 1.44 13.33 -5.05
N THR A 171 2.42 14.20 -4.84
CA THR A 171 2.74 14.74 -3.52
C THR A 171 1.57 15.55 -2.97
N GLY A 172 0.94 16.38 -3.81
CA GLY A 172 -0.27 17.12 -3.46
C GLY A 172 -1.42 16.20 -3.02
N PHE A 173 -1.65 15.11 -3.75
CA PHE A 173 -2.65 14.10 -3.38
C PHE A 173 -2.34 13.42 -2.05
N ILE A 174 -1.10 13.03 -1.79
CA ILE A 174 -0.69 12.41 -0.53
C ILE A 174 -0.94 13.37 0.64
N ILE A 175 -0.56 14.65 0.50
CA ILE A 175 -0.79 15.68 1.52
C ILE A 175 -2.30 15.86 1.76
N PHE A 176 -3.10 15.93 0.70
CA PHE A 176 -4.55 16.06 0.81
C PHE A 176 -5.17 14.89 1.58
N ILE A 177 -4.76 13.66 1.28
CA ILE A 177 -5.20 12.45 2.00
C ILE A 177 -4.77 12.50 3.47
N ALA A 178 -3.53 12.91 3.75
CA ALA A 178 -3.01 13.01 5.11
C ALA A 178 -3.79 14.04 5.96
N ILE A 179 -4.10 15.21 5.40
CA ILE A 179 -4.92 16.24 6.04
C ILE A 179 -6.33 15.71 6.31
N GLY A 180 -6.95 15.07 5.31
CA GLY A 180 -8.28 14.46 5.45
C GLY A 180 -8.33 13.38 6.54
N TYR A 181 -7.30 12.53 6.61
CA TYR A 181 -7.17 11.52 7.66
C TYR A 181 -7.07 12.18 9.05
N PHE A 182 -6.26 13.23 9.19
CA PHE A 182 -6.07 13.92 10.47
C PHE A 182 -7.35 14.63 10.96
N TRP A 183 -8.09 15.27 10.05
CA TRP A 183 -9.38 15.88 10.36
C TRP A 183 -10.41 14.83 10.80
N ASN A 184 -10.49 13.70 10.11
CA ASN A 184 -11.40 12.63 10.48
C ASN A 184 -11.05 12.03 11.86
N LYS A 185 -9.76 11.83 12.14
CA LYS A 185 -9.28 11.35 13.45
C LYS A 185 -9.66 12.32 14.58
N ARG A 186 -9.49 13.63 14.37
CA ARG A 186 -9.93 14.66 15.34
C ARG A 186 -11.44 14.63 15.56
N LYS A 187 -12.23 14.39 14.50
CA LYS A 187 -13.70 14.30 14.60
C LYS A 187 -14.12 13.07 15.43
N MET A 188 -13.51 11.92 15.19
CA MET A 188 -13.79 10.67 15.92
C MET A 188 -13.41 10.79 17.41
N ALA A 189 -12.25 11.39 17.72
CA ALA A 189 -11.84 11.62 19.11
C ALA A 189 -12.78 12.57 19.86
N LYS A 190 -13.38 13.55 19.17
CA LYS A 190 -14.40 14.43 19.75
C LYS A 190 -15.73 13.72 19.99
N MET A 191 -16.10 12.74 19.16
CA MET A 191 -17.32 11.93 19.37
C MET A 191 -17.16 10.98 20.56
N GLN A 192 -16.05 10.24 20.63
CA GLN A 192 -15.78 9.30 21.73
C GLN A 192 -15.80 9.99 23.11
N LYS A 193 -15.23 11.19 23.23
CA LYS A 193 -15.27 11.97 24.48
C LYS A 193 -16.69 12.37 24.88
N LYS A 194 -17.55 12.71 23.92
CA LYS A 194 -18.96 13.05 24.20
C LYS A 194 -19.77 11.83 24.64
N ASP A 195 -19.51 10.68 24.02
CA ASP A 195 -20.17 9.41 24.36
C ASP A 195 -19.77 8.95 25.78
N GLU A 196 -18.49 9.10 26.16
CA GLU A 196 -18.00 8.81 27.51
C GLU A 196 -18.59 9.76 28.57
N GLU A 197 -18.70 11.06 28.27
CA GLU A 197 -19.32 12.04 29.17
C GLU A 197 -20.83 11.78 29.35
N GLN A 198 -21.56 11.45 28.29
CA GLN A 198 -22.98 11.07 28.40
C GLN A 198 -23.17 9.80 29.22
N ASN A 199 -22.36 8.76 28.99
CA ASN A 199 -22.49 7.49 29.71
C ASN A 199 -22.13 7.63 31.20
N ASN A 200 -21.16 8.50 31.54
CA ASN A 200 -20.82 8.81 32.92
C ASN A 200 -21.89 9.65 33.63
N ASN A 201 -22.58 10.56 32.92
CA ASN A 201 -23.69 11.32 33.50
C ASN A 201 -24.93 10.45 33.76
N ILE A 202 -25.21 9.46 32.90
CA ILE A 202 -26.31 8.50 33.12
C ILE A 202 -26.05 7.58 34.32
N ARG A 203 -24.79 7.20 34.58
CA ARG A 203 -24.42 6.36 35.74
C ARG A 203 -24.43 7.06 37.09
N LYS A 204 -24.44 8.40 37.11
CA LYS A 204 -24.43 9.22 38.33
C LYS A 204 -25.82 9.70 38.76
N SER A 205 -26.84 9.51 37.91
CA SER A 205 -28.25 9.77 38.22
C SER A 205 -28.95 8.51 38.67
#